data_AF-S4P7K4-F1
#
_entry.id   AF-S4P7K4-F1
#
_cell.length_a   1.000
_cell.length_b   1.000
_cell.length_c   1.000
_cell.angle_alpha   90.00
_cell.angle_beta   90.00
_cell.angle_gamma   90.00
#
_symmetry.space_group_name_H-M   'P 1'
#
loop_
_entity.id
_entity.type
_entity.pdbx_description
1 polymer ?
#
loop_
_entity_poly.entity_id
_entity_poly.type
_entity_poly.pdbx_seq_one_letter_code
_entity_poly.pdbx_strand_id
1 'polypeptide(L)' 'EDSYTKQCVIDDIPAKLDILDTAGQEEFSAMREQYMRSGEGFLLIFSVADHASFEELFKFHKQILRVKD' A
#
# COMPACT_ATOMS: atom_id res chain seq x y z
N GLU A 1 6.41 0.68 -11.19
CA GLU A 1 5.88 1.47 -10.06
C GLU A 1 5.25 2.68 -10.66
N ASP A 2 3.95 2.84 -10.45
CA ASP A 2 3.24 4.03 -10.91
C ASP A 2 2.87 4.85 -9.68
N SER A 3 3.40 6.07 -9.62
CA SER A 3 3.08 7.04 -8.58
C SER A 3 2.07 8.04 -9.13
N TYR A 4 1.00 8.27 -8.38
CA TYR A 4 -0.10 9.15 -8.73
C TYR A 4 -0.28 10.20 -7.65
N THR A 5 -0.39 11.46 -8.06
CA THR A 5 -0.68 12.56 -7.15
C THR A 5 -2.08 13.12 -7.41
N LYS A 6 -2.84 13.37 -6.35
CA LYS A 6 -4.14 14.04 -6.43
C LYS A 6 -4.30 15.07 -5.34
N GLN A 7 -4.72 16.27 -5.70
CA GLN A 7 -5.19 17.27 -4.75
C GLN A 7 -6.70 17.10 -4.54
N CYS A 8 -7.14 17.10 -3.28
CA CYS A 8 -8.55 16.98 -2.91
C CYS A 8 -8.84 17.70 -1.59
N VAL A 9 -10.10 17.75 -1.20
CA VAL A 9 -10.53 18.22 0.13
C VAL A 9 -11.07 17.02 0.88
N ILE A 10 -10.57 16.77 2.09
CA ILE A 10 -11.00 15.71 3.00
C ILE A 10 -11.35 16.37 4.32
N ASP A 11 -12.57 16.16 4.82
CA ASP A 11 -13.06 16.78 6.05
C ASP A 11 -12.88 18.32 6.08
N ASP A 12 -13.21 18.98 4.96
CA ASP A 12 -13.03 20.42 4.74
C ASP A 12 -11.58 20.93 4.77
N ILE A 13 -10.60 20.02 4.79
CA ILE A 13 -9.17 20.34 4.78
C ILE A 13 -8.58 20.02 3.39
N PRO A 14 -7.94 21.00 2.71
CA PRO A 14 -7.19 20.74 1.49
C PRO A 14 -6.03 19.76 1.77
N ALA A 15 -5.98 18.68 1.01
CA ALA A 15 -5.01 17.60 1.14
C ALA A 15 -4.41 17.24 -0.21
N LYS A 16 -3.14 16.78 -0.18
CA LYS A 16 -2.45 16.18 -1.32
C LYS A 16 -2.25 14.70 -1.01
N LEU A 17 -2.80 13.85 -1.85
CA LEU A 17 -2.61 12.41 -1.79
C LEU A 17 -1.52 12.01 -2.78
N ASP A 18 -0.46 11.38 -2.29
CA ASP A 18 0.56 10.71 -3.10
C ASP A 18 0.36 9.19 -2.96
N ILE A 19 -0.11 8.57 -4.04
CA ILE A 19 -0.53 7.17 -4.09
C ILE A 19 0.49 6.38 -4.90
N LEU A 20 1.04 5.33 -4.30
CA LEU A 20 1.95 4.41 -4.96
C LEU A 20 1.23 3.11 -5.29
N ASP A 21 1.16 2.74 -6.57
CA ASP A 21 0.69 1.42 -6.99
C ASP A 21 1.84 0.40 -6.96
N THR A 22 1.62 -0.68 -6.21
CA THR A 22 2.58 -1.76 -5.99
C THR A 22 2.17 -3.07 -6.68
N ALA A 23 1.04 -3.10 -7.40
CA ALA A 23 0.55 -4.30 -8.07
C ALA A 23 1.53 -4.80 -9.15
N GLY A 24 1.67 -6.12 -9.28
CA GLY A 24 2.49 -6.75 -10.32
C GLY A 24 4.01 -6.61 -10.12
N GLN A 25 4.48 -6.15 -8.95
CA GLN A 25 5.91 -5.99 -8.64
C GLN A 25 6.33 -6.84 -7.44
N GLU A 26 5.95 -8.11 -7.46
CA GLU A 26 6.14 -9.01 -6.32
C GLU A 26 7.61 -9.35 -6.03
N GLU A 27 8.47 -9.17 -7.03
CA GLU A 27 9.84 -9.70 -7.10
C GLU A 27 10.90 -8.79 -6.44
N PHE A 28 10.59 -7.53 -6.10
CA PHE A 28 11.54 -6.56 -5.54
C PHE A 28 11.27 -6.25 -4.06
N SER A 29 11.58 -7.21 -3.19
CA SER A 29 11.32 -7.12 -1.74
C SER A 29 11.99 -5.91 -1.05
N ALA A 30 13.22 -5.54 -1.46
CA ALA A 30 13.95 -4.42 -0.87
C ALA A 30 13.31 -3.06 -1.14
N MET A 31 12.78 -2.83 -2.35
CA MET A 31 12.11 -1.58 -2.70
C MET A 31 10.78 -1.44 -1.94
N ARG A 32 10.05 -2.56 -1.79
CA ARG A 32 8.80 -2.60 -1.02
C ARG A 32 9.00 -2.15 0.43
N GLU A 33 10.06 -2.60 1.10
CA GLU A 33 10.33 -2.18 2.48
C GLU A 33 10.57 -0.67 2.59
N GLN A 34 11.25 -0.05 1.61
CA GLN A 34 11.46 1.39 1.59
C GLN A 34 10.14 2.16 1.53
N TYR A 35 9.21 1.74 0.66
CA TYR A 35 7.90 2.36 0.55
C TYR A 35 7.03 2.13 1.78
N MET A 36 7.10 0.94 2.38
CA MET A 36 6.43 0.68 3.65
C MET A 36 6.99 1.56 4.77
N ARG A 37 8.29 1.89 4.74
CA ARG A 37 8.88 2.79 5.73
C ARG A 37 8.35 4.21 5.58
N SER A 38 8.31 4.75 4.36
CA SER A 38 7.86 6.14 4.11
C SER A 38 6.35 6.30 4.06
N GLY A 39 5.59 5.26 3.71
CA GLY A 39 4.14 5.35 3.48
C GLY A 39 3.36 5.66 4.77
N GLU A 40 2.48 6.65 4.73
CA GLU A 40 1.71 7.09 5.90
C GLU A 40 0.43 6.27 6.12
N GLY A 41 -0.07 5.62 5.06
CA GLY A 41 -1.23 4.74 5.09
C GLY A 41 -1.10 3.62 4.04
N PHE A 42 -1.83 2.54 4.25
CA PHE A 42 -1.78 1.35 3.40
C PHE A 42 -3.19 0.87 3.07
N LEU A 43 -3.42 0.58 1.78
CA LEU A 43 -4.62 -0.10 1.32
C LEU A 43 -4.25 -1.56 1.00
N LEU A 44 -4.90 -2.49 1.70
CA LEU A 44 -4.76 -3.93 1.46
C LEU A 44 -5.95 -4.39 0.62
N ILE A 45 -5.69 -4.73 -0.64
CA ILE A 45 -6.72 -5.03 -1.65
C ILE A 45 -6.66 -6.53 -1.98
N PHE A 46 -7.82 -7.17 -2.05
CA PHE A 46 -7.97 -8.57 -2.43
C PHE A 46 -9.18 -8.75 -3.35
N SER A 47 -9.25 -9.89 -4.04
CA SER A 47 -10.38 -10.26 -4.89
C SER A 47 -11.37 -11.13 -4.11
N VAL A 48 -12.64 -10.74 -4.10
CA VAL A 48 -13.73 -11.54 -3.49
C VAL A 48 -13.97 -12.87 -4.20
N ALA A 49 -13.50 -12.99 -5.46
CA ALA A 49 -13.60 -14.22 -6.25
C ALA A 49 -12.39 -15.15 -6.04
N ASP A 50 -11.36 -14.71 -5.31
CA ASP A 50 -10.15 -15.48 -5.06
C ASP A 50 -9.75 -15.42 -3.57
N HIS A 51 -10.08 -16.48 -2.85
CA HIS A 51 -9.75 -16.61 -1.43
C HIS A 51 -8.24 -16.60 -1.16
N ALA A 52 -7.39 -17.04 -2.11
CA ALA A 52 -5.95 -17.01 -1.91
C ALA A 52 -5.44 -15.56 -1.77
N SER A 53 -5.98 -14.63 -2.57
CA SER A 53 -5.64 -13.21 -2.47
C SER A 53 -5.99 -12.59 -1.10
N PHE A 54 -7.02 -13.10 -0.43
CA PHE A 54 -7.36 -12.68 0.94
C PHE A 54 -6.34 -13.19 1.96
N GLU A 55 -5.96 -14.46 1.87
CA GLU A 55 -4.94 -15.06 2.75
C GLU A 55 -3.57 -14.35 2.63
N GLU A 56 -3.26 -13.83 1.45
CA GLU A 56 -2.03 -13.06 1.23
C GLU A 56 -2.00 -11.72 1.97
N LEU A 57 -3.16 -11.11 2.26
CA LEU A 57 -3.22 -9.87 3.00
C LEU A 57 -2.54 -9.98 4.38
N PHE A 58 -2.64 -11.13 5.04
CA PHE A 58 -2.00 -11.34 6.33
C PHE A 58 -0.47 -11.28 6.26
N LYS A 59 0.11 -11.69 5.12
CA LYS A 59 1.56 -11.58 4.89
C LYS A 59 1.96 -10.12 4.75
N PHE A 60 1.25 -9.35 3.93
CA PHE A 60 1.52 -7.92 3.72
C PHE A 60 1.30 -7.11 5.00
N HIS A 61 0.22 -7.37 5.73
CA HIS A 61 -0.05 -6.71 7.01
C HIS A 61 1.08 -6.92 8.03
N LYS A 62 1.57 -8.17 8.18
CA LYS A 62 2.72 -8.46 9.05
C LYS A 62 4.00 -7.76 8.60
N GLN A 63 4.24 -7.66 7.29
CA GLN A 63 5.40 -6.94 6.75
C GLN A 63 5.33 -5.45 7.07
N ILE A 64 4.16 -4.81 6.88
CA ILE A 64 3.95 -3.40 7.20
C ILE A 64 4.22 -3.15 8.68
N LEU A 65 3.63 -3.96 9.58
CA LEU A 65 3.86 -3.83 11.02
C LEU A 65 5.34 -3.93 11.38
N ARG A 66 6.04 -4.95 10.86
CA ARG A 66 7.48 -5.14 11.11
C ARG A 66 8.33 -3.96 10.64
N VAL A 67 7.95 -3.30 9.56
CA VAL A 67 8.69 -2.15 9.01
C VAL A 67 8.34 -0.85 9.75
N LYS A 68 7.15 -0.77 10.34
CA LYS A 68 6.62 0.39 11.08
C LYS A 68 6.94 0.39 12.58
N ASP A 69 7.31 -0.76 13.15
CA ASP A 69 7.98 -0.85 14.46
C ASP A 69 9.33 -0.10 14.45
#